data_AF-A0A9E4E1M2-F1
#
_entry.id   AF-A0A9E4E1M2-F1
#
_cell.length_a   1.000
_cell.length_b   1.000
_cell.length_c   1.000
_cell.angle_alpha   90.00
_cell.angle_beta   90.00
_cell.angle_gamma   90.00
#
_symmetry.space_group_name_H-M   'P 1'
#
loop_
_entity.id
_entity.type
_entity.pdbx_description
1 polymer ?
#
loop_
_entity_poly.entity_id
_entity_poly.type
_entity_poly.pdbx_seq_one_letter_code
_entity_poly.pdbx_strand_id
1 'polypeptide(L)'
;MKSIILRGKIRNSLTLLIATLATVIGSQLSLHASTDQFLFDMDAMKDPSSLLVKLQDTRAPVSEWIASQLSEDMQWVLLGYNGTSNLSPQQQEVLLSDLNRLLQGNSLYDAQRFATVELSEQTQALIAENPQSGEALVRLNRCLLADAYPYELASLSEEQTAKDFKGIETCRENLRQIKRARDDYRTANADADPQWLSDLSPQYLDEKVLFCPADPTAGTPGVLTENASDPKLPCSYLYEIRPSEKDGQHMLWTQEGDMVPIVRCEHHRLNLSLGGKLYRNGPQRGIYESNKIGISALADVMRDLRKQHGDAFLKTQEGREKLKQATEEIVLEKFVPKLMSALEKEIVSQLEAQLGKDILQTPMGMNILKEAIPQVGDQIKVQLQSQLEAQLGEEFLKTEEGQDILRQLADLISL
;
A
#
# COMPACT_ATOMS: atom_id res chain seq x y z
N MET A 1 -32.82 40.81 -66.36
CA MET A 1 -32.97 41.60 -65.12
C MET A 1 -33.33 40.80 -63.85
N LYS A 2 -33.79 39.54 -63.92
CA LYS A 2 -34.09 38.73 -62.71
C LYS A 2 -32.88 38.01 -62.07
N SER A 3 -31.73 37.89 -62.74
CA SER A 3 -30.54 37.21 -62.19
C SER A 3 -29.60 38.11 -61.36
N ILE A 4 -29.73 39.44 -61.47
CA ILE A 4 -28.90 40.40 -60.72
C ILE A 4 -29.48 40.67 -59.32
N ILE A 5 -30.81 40.54 -59.16
CA ILE A 5 -31.49 40.75 -57.88
C ILE A 5 -31.31 39.54 -56.93
N LEU A 6 -31.06 38.33 -57.46
CA LEU A 6 -30.79 37.14 -56.63
C LEU A 6 -29.36 37.10 -56.07
N ARG A 7 -28.37 37.71 -56.74
CA ARG A 7 -26.98 37.78 -56.25
C ARG A 7 -26.77 38.82 -55.15
N GLY A 8 -27.63 39.82 -55.04
CA GLY A 8 -27.59 40.83 -53.96
C GLY A 8 -28.16 40.35 -52.63
N LYS A 9 -29.12 39.40 -52.65
CA LYS A 9 -29.76 38.88 -51.43
C LYS A 9 -28.98 37.78 -50.71
N ILE A 10 -28.13 37.03 -51.44
CA ILE A 10 -27.32 35.94 -50.88
C ILE A 10 -25.99 36.46 -50.28
N ARG A 11 -25.54 37.65 -50.69
CA ARG A 11 -24.30 38.26 -50.14
C ARG A 11 -24.49 38.93 -48.77
N ASN A 12 -25.71 39.35 -48.45
CA ASN A 12 -26.04 40.00 -47.16
C ASN A 12 -26.50 39.01 -46.07
N SER A 13 -26.87 37.77 -46.41
CA SER A 13 -27.22 36.74 -45.42
C SER A 13 -26.01 35.92 -44.92
N LEU A 14 -24.86 36.02 -45.60
CA LEU A 14 -23.63 35.31 -45.22
C LEU A 14 -22.71 36.17 -44.33
N THR A 15 -22.71 37.49 -44.53
CA THR A 15 -21.94 38.44 -43.71
C THR A 15 -22.53 38.63 -42.31
N LEU A 16 -23.85 38.49 -42.15
CA LEU A 16 -24.52 38.56 -40.84
C LEU A 16 -24.37 37.25 -40.02
N LEU A 17 -24.18 36.11 -40.69
CA LEU A 17 -23.95 34.81 -40.05
C LEU A 17 -22.50 34.66 -39.54
N ILE A 18 -21.54 35.28 -40.22
CA ILE A 18 -20.13 35.27 -39.82
C ILE A 18 -19.86 36.27 -38.67
N ALA A 19 -20.60 37.39 -38.61
CA ALA A 19 -20.49 38.36 -37.52
C ALA A 19 -21.14 37.90 -36.19
N THR A 20 -22.11 36.98 -36.24
CA THR A 20 -22.72 36.37 -35.05
C THR A 20 -21.95 35.14 -34.56
N LEU A 21 -21.21 34.44 -35.42
CA LEU A 21 -20.26 33.40 -34.98
C LEU A 21 -19.01 33.98 -34.30
N ALA A 22 -18.58 35.19 -34.67
CA ALA A 22 -17.40 35.84 -34.08
C ALA A 22 -17.62 36.38 -32.65
N THR A 23 -18.87 36.59 -32.22
CA THR A 23 -19.19 37.05 -30.85
C THR A 23 -19.43 35.90 -29.87
N VAL A 24 -19.78 34.70 -30.37
CA VAL A 24 -19.84 33.46 -29.56
C VAL A 24 -18.45 32.83 -29.40
N ILE A 25 -17.55 33.01 -30.38
CA ILE A 25 -16.14 32.58 -30.24
C ILE A 25 -15.32 33.62 -29.44
N GLY A 26 -15.73 34.89 -29.43
CA GLY A 26 -15.08 35.96 -28.67
C GLY A 26 -15.40 36.00 -27.17
N SER A 27 -16.34 35.18 -26.69
CA SER A 27 -16.71 35.08 -25.25
C SER A 27 -16.20 33.80 -24.58
N GLN A 28 -15.40 32.99 -25.28
CA GLN A 28 -14.61 31.88 -24.70
C GLN A 28 -13.10 32.13 -24.69
N LEU A 29 -12.66 33.36 -24.94
CA LEU A 29 -11.38 33.83 -24.42
C LEU A 29 -11.54 34.07 -22.92
N SER A 30 -11.80 33.00 -22.16
CA SER A 30 -11.22 32.89 -20.84
C SER A 30 -9.74 33.16 -21.04
N LEU A 31 -9.24 34.24 -20.46
CA LEU A 31 -7.83 34.40 -20.16
C LEU A 31 -7.39 33.06 -19.57
N HIS A 32 -6.74 32.21 -20.36
CA HIS A 32 -6.04 31.06 -19.81
C HIS A 32 -4.87 31.70 -19.07
N ALA A 33 -5.09 32.03 -17.79
CA ALA A 33 -3.98 32.10 -16.85
C ALA A 33 -3.23 30.78 -17.05
N SER A 34 -1.94 30.85 -17.40
CA SER A 34 -1.19 29.69 -17.85
C SER A 34 -1.19 28.64 -16.75
N THR A 35 -1.97 27.57 -16.92
CA THR A 35 -2.02 26.44 -16.00
C THR A 35 -0.70 25.68 -15.96
N ASP A 36 0.18 25.92 -16.94
CA ASP A 36 1.52 25.36 -17.07
C ASP A 36 2.34 25.45 -15.78
N GLN A 37 2.16 26.49 -14.97
CA GLN A 37 2.90 26.66 -13.71
C GLN A 37 2.55 25.62 -12.64
N PHE A 38 1.45 24.88 -12.80
CA PHE A 38 1.01 23.84 -11.86
C PHE A 38 1.21 22.43 -12.40
N LEU A 39 1.62 22.28 -13.67
CA LEU A 39 1.90 20.97 -14.24
C LEU A 39 3.19 20.40 -13.63
N PHE A 40 3.28 19.07 -13.61
CA PHE A 40 4.52 18.39 -13.29
C PHE A 40 5.54 18.60 -14.40
N ASP A 41 6.79 18.82 -14.02
CA ASP A 41 7.95 18.59 -14.86
C ASP A 41 8.64 17.26 -14.48
N MET A 42 9.75 16.94 -15.14
CA MET A 42 10.51 15.72 -14.86
C MET A 42 11.07 15.70 -13.43
N ASP A 43 11.49 16.84 -12.90
CA ASP A 43 12.08 16.94 -11.56
C ASP A 43 11.03 16.76 -10.44
N ALA A 44 9.77 17.06 -10.75
CA ALA A 44 8.64 16.83 -9.87
C ALA A 44 8.29 15.34 -9.72
N MET A 45 8.72 14.46 -10.64
CA MET A 45 8.63 13.00 -10.49
C MET A 45 9.85 12.45 -9.73
N LYS A 46 9.77 12.46 -8.40
CA LYS A 46 10.85 12.03 -7.50
C LYS A 46 11.19 10.55 -7.62
N ASP A 47 10.18 9.71 -7.81
CA ASP A 47 10.33 8.25 -7.86
C ASP A 47 9.26 7.62 -8.79
N PRO A 48 9.44 7.70 -10.12
CA PRO A 48 8.49 7.14 -11.08
C PRO A 48 8.29 5.63 -10.93
N SER A 49 9.33 4.90 -10.55
CA SER A 49 9.28 3.45 -10.37
C SER A 49 8.42 3.04 -9.18
N SER A 50 8.61 3.70 -8.03
CA SER A 50 7.72 3.52 -6.88
C SER A 50 6.27 3.87 -7.22
N LEU A 51 6.06 4.94 -8.02
CA LEU A 51 4.71 5.32 -8.46
C LEU A 51 4.03 4.21 -9.25
N LEU A 52 4.71 3.58 -10.21
CA LEU A 52 4.14 2.46 -10.96
C LEU A 52 3.77 1.29 -10.05
N VAL A 53 4.63 0.94 -9.09
CA VAL A 53 4.30 -0.11 -8.11
C VAL A 53 3.04 0.24 -7.33
N LYS A 54 2.90 1.50 -6.88
CA LYS A 54 1.69 1.95 -6.16
C LYS A 54 0.44 1.98 -7.03
N LEU A 55 0.58 2.31 -8.32
CA LEU A 55 -0.52 2.32 -9.28
C LEU A 55 -1.00 0.91 -9.64
N GLN A 56 -0.15 -0.11 -9.51
CA GLN A 56 -0.56 -1.51 -9.63
C GLN A 56 -1.36 -2.02 -8.42
N ASP A 57 -1.35 -1.31 -7.30
CA ASP A 57 -2.00 -1.76 -6.07
C ASP A 57 -3.50 -1.44 -6.08
N THR A 58 -4.31 -2.43 -6.44
CA THR A 58 -5.76 -2.31 -6.53
C THR A 58 -6.45 -2.16 -5.16
N ARG A 59 -5.73 -2.34 -4.05
CA ARG A 59 -6.28 -2.15 -2.70
C ARG A 59 -6.41 -0.67 -2.34
N ALA A 60 -5.72 0.22 -3.07
CA ALA A 60 -5.83 1.66 -2.94
C ALA A 60 -6.81 2.21 -4.00
N PRO A 61 -8.04 2.63 -3.63
CA PRO A 61 -9.06 3.06 -4.61
C PRO A 61 -8.60 4.22 -5.51
N VAL A 62 -7.78 5.14 -4.95
CA VAL A 62 -7.17 6.23 -5.73
C VAL A 62 -6.20 5.71 -6.78
N SER A 63 -5.36 4.73 -6.44
CA SER A 63 -4.39 4.13 -7.36
C SER A 63 -5.08 3.34 -8.46
N GLU A 64 -6.06 2.51 -8.10
CA GLU A 64 -6.85 1.73 -9.05
C GLU A 64 -7.50 2.65 -10.09
N TRP A 65 -8.15 3.72 -9.62
CA TRP A 65 -8.80 4.65 -10.53
C TRP A 65 -7.78 5.40 -11.40
N ILE A 66 -6.68 5.92 -10.84
CA ILE A 66 -5.67 6.64 -11.63
C ILE A 66 -5.10 5.71 -12.71
N ALA A 67 -4.75 4.46 -12.37
CA ALA A 67 -4.26 3.47 -13.32
C ALA A 67 -5.24 3.26 -14.47
N SER A 68 -6.54 3.21 -14.19
CA SER A 68 -7.60 3.09 -15.18
C SER A 68 -7.74 4.31 -16.10
N GLN A 69 -7.22 5.47 -15.71
CA GLN A 69 -7.29 6.72 -16.49
C GLN A 69 -6.02 6.99 -17.31
N LEU A 70 -4.95 6.22 -17.14
CA LEU A 70 -3.73 6.35 -17.94
C LEU A 70 -3.97 5.89 -19.39
N SER A 71 -3.06 6.27 -20.29
CA SER A 71 -3.06 5.81 -21.67
C SER A 71 -2.95 4.28 -21.77
N GLU A 72 -3.45 3.69 -22.87
CA GLU A 72 -3.35 2.25 -23.12
C GLU A 72 -1.88 1.78 -23.04
N ASP A 73 -0.95 2.55 -23.61
CA ASP A 73 0.49 2.28 -23.56
C ASP A 73 0.99 2.16 -22.11
N MET A 74 0.59 3.08 -21.23
CA MET A 74 1.01 3.06 -19.84
C MET A 74 0.31 1.97 -19.02
N GLN A 75 -0.95 1.64 -19.34
CA GLN A 75 -1.64 0.49 -18.74
C GLN A 75 -0.94 -0.83 -19.09
N TRP A 76 -0.45 -0.99 -20.32
CA TRP A 76 0.37 -2.15 -20.70
C TRP A 76 1.69 -2.21 -19.95
N VAL A 77 2.35 -1.07 -19.78
CA VAL A 77 3.56 -0.98 -18.94
C VAL A 77 3.24 -1.38 -17.50
N LEU A 78 2.15 -0.85 -16.92
CA LEU A 78 1.71 -1.22 -15.57
C LEU A 78 1.44 -2.71 -15.44
N LEU A 79 0.77 -3.35 -16.40
CA LEU A 79 0.48 -4.80 -16.33
C LEU A 79 1.75 -5.66 -16.32
N GLY A 80 2.78 -5.25 -17.09
CA GLY A 80 4.04 -5.99 -17.22
C GLY A 80 5.14 -5.61 -16.22
N TYR A 81 4.92 -4.58 -15.39
CA TYR A 81 5.97 -4.03 -14.54
C TYR A 81 6.22 -4.93 -13.32
N ASN A 82 7.48 -5.36 -13.14
CA ASN A 82 7.85 -6.25 -12.04
C ASN A 82 8.25 -5.51 -10.75
N GLY A 83 8.22 -4.18 -10.75
CA GLY A 83 8.55 -3.36 -9.58
C GLY A 83 10.02 -3.32 -9.17
N THR A 84 10.94 -3.87 -9.97
CA THR A 84 12.38 -3.94 -9.62
C THR A 84 13.26 -3.02 -10.47
N SER A 85 12.88 -2.81 -11.73
CA SER A 85 13.63 -2.04 -12.71
C SER A 85 13.24 -0.56 -12.70
N ASN A 86 14.17 0.31 -13.05
CA ASN A 86 13.85 1.72 -13.25
C ASN A 86 13.10 1.90 -14.58
N LEU A 87 12.15 2.86 -14.65
CA LEU A 87 11.50 3.22 -15.91
C LEU A 87 12.51 3.82 -16.89
N SER A 88 12.37 3.51 -18.17
CA SER A 88 13.13 4.18 -19.23
C SER A 88 12.71 5.66 -19.35
N PRO A 89 13.57 6.55 -19.88
CA PRO A 89 13.23 7.96 -20.06
C PRO A 89 11.92 8.16 -20.86
N GLN A 90 11.71 7.37 -21.91
CA GLN A 90 10.48 7.42 -22.71
C GLN A 90 9.24 7.02 -21.89
N GLN A 91 9.35 5.99 -21.04
CA GLN A 91 8.24 5.60 -20.16
C GLN A 91 7.92 6.68 -19.14
N GLN A 92 8.94 7.37 -18.60
CA GLN A 92 8.75 8.49 -17.69
C GLN A 92 8.06 9.67 -18.38
N GLU A 93 8.43 10.00 -19.62
CA GLU A 93 7.77 11.06 -20.40
C GLU A 93 6.28 10.75 -20.66
N VAL A 94 5.95 9.50 -21.02
CA VAL A 94 4.56 9.08 -21.21
C VAL A 94 3.77 9.18 -19.89
N LEU A 95 4.35 8.71 -18.79
CA LEU A 95 3.72 8.80 -17.47
C LEU A 95 3.48 10.26 -17.08
N LEU A 96 4.47 11.13 -17.27
CA LEU A 96 4.36 12.57 -17.00
C LEU A 96 3.24 13.21 -17.81
N SER A 97 3.16 12.90 -19.09
CA SER A 97 2.11 13.37 -19.99
C SER A 97 0.73 12.94 -19.51
N ASP A 98 0.57 11.66 -19.13
CA ASP A 98 -0.68 11.14 -18.59
C ASP A 98 -1.08 11.84 -17.28
N LEU A 99 -0.15 12.01 -16.33
CA LEU A 99 -0.41 12.73 -15.08
C LEU A 99 -0.85 14.18 -15.35
N ASN A 100 -0.14 14.90 -16.23
CA ASN A 100 -0.48 16.27 -16.58
C ASN A 100 -1.81 16.40 -17.32
N ARG A 101 -2.21 15.38 -18.10
CA ARG A 101 -3.54 15.30 -18.69
C ARG A 101 -4.61 15.10 -17.63
N LEU A 102 -4.36 14.28 -16.60
CA LEU A 102 -5.30 14.12 -15.48
C LEU A 102 -5.48 15.41 -14.70
N LEU A 103 -4.41 16.18 -14.47
CA LEU A 103 -4.49 17.47 -13.78
C LEU A 103 -5.45 18.44 -14.45
N GLN A 104 -5.45 18.45 -15.79
CA GLN A 104 -6.24 19.35 -16.62
C GLN A 104 -7.64 18.81 -16.95
N GLY A 105 -7.95 17.59 -16.52
CA GLY A 105 -9.25 16.95 -16.71
C GLY A 105 -10.29 17.39 -15.68
N ASN A 106 -11.22 16.49 -15.39
CA ASN A 106 -12.21 16.68 -14.34
C ASN A 106 -11.55 16.65 -12.95
N SER A 107 -12.30 17.04 -11.91
CA SER A 107 -11.85 16.88 -10.52
C SER A 107 -11.50 15.42 -10.24
N LEU A 108 -10.30 15.21 -9.69
CA LEU A 108 -9.87 13.90 -9.23
C LEU A 108 -10.53 13.54 -7.90
N TYR A 109 -10.97 14.54 -7.13
CA TYR A 109 -11.49 14.37 -5.78
C TYR A 109 -12.82 13.61 -5.78
N ASP A 110 -12.82 12.53 -5.01
CA ASP A 110 -14.00 11.83 -4.56
C ASP A 110 -13.75 11.41 -3.10
N ALA A 111 -14.74 11.62 -2.23
CA ALA A 111 -14.57 11.42 -0.80
C ALA A 111 -14.26 9.96 -0.43
N GLN A 112 -14.83 8.99 -1.16
CA GLN A 112 -14.55 7.57 -0.92
C GLN A 112 -13.17 7.19 -1.46
N ARG A 113 -12.83 7.70 -2.65
CA ARG A 113 -11.54 7.45 -3.30
C ARG A 113 -10.35 7.94 -2.48
N PHE A 114 -10.49 9.10 -1.83
CA PHE A 114 -9.44 9.74 -1.03
C PHE A 114 -9.57 9.48 0.48
N ALA A 115 -10.45 8.58 0.91
CA ALA A 115 -10.73 8.35 2.34
C ALA A 115 -9.50 7.91 3.16
N THR A 116 -8.54 7.22 2.54
CA THR A 116 -7.31 6.72 3.18
C THR A 116 -6.08 7.60 2.91
N VAL A 117 -6.26 8.73 2.23
CA VAL A 117 -5.18 9.68 1.93
C VAL A 117 -5.20 10.77 2.99
N GLU A 118 -4.05 11.01 3.61
CA GLU A 118 -3.86 12.16 4.50
C GLU A 118 -3.75 13.44 3.66
N LEU A 119 -4.86 14.17 3.55
CA LEU A 119 -4.94 15.40 2.76
C LEU A 119 -4.37 16.59 3.54
N SER A 120 -3.49 17.37 2.92
CA SER A 120 -2.92 18.57 3.52
C SER A 120 -3.96 19.66 3.77
N GLU A 121 -3.68 20.59 4.69
CA GLU A 121 -4.56 21.74 4.96
C GLU A 121 -4.85 22.56 3.68
N GLN A 122 -3.85 22.69 2.80
CA GLN A 122 -3.99 23.37 1.52
C GLN A 122 -4.99 22.64 0.60
N THR A 123 -4.91 21.32 0.53
CA THR A 123 -5.84 20.51 -0.27
C THR A 123 -7.26 20.58 0.29
N GLN A 124 -7.41 20.49 1.62
CA GLN A 124 -8.71 20.61 2.28
C GLN A 124 -9.36 21.98 2.01
N ALA A 125 -8.58 23.06 2.05
CA ALA A 125 -9.06 24.40 1.70
C ALA A 125 -9.54 24.48 0.24
N LEU A 126 -8.77 23.93 -0.72
CA LEU A 126 -9.14 23.91 -2.13
C LEU A 126 -10.39 23.03 -2.40
N ILE A 127 -10.56 21.93 -1.66
CA ILE A 127 -11.79 21.11 -1.72
C ILE A 127 -12.99 21.94 -1.27
N ALA A 128 -12.86 22.73 -0.20
CA ALA A 128 -13.94 23.58 0.31
C ALA A 128 -14.35 24.68 -0.69
N GLU A 129 -13.42 25.15 -1.54
CA GLU A 129 -13.72 26.07 -2.64
C GLU A 129 -14.48 25.41 -3.80
N ASN A 130 -14.45 24.08 -3.91
CA ASN A 130 -15.12 23.27 -4.92
C ASN A 130 -14.93 23.77 -6.38
N PRO A 131 -13.68 23.97 -6.84
CA PRO A 131 -13.41 24.47 -8.18
C PRO A 131 -13.91 23.48 -9.25
N GLN A 132 -14.58 24.00 -10.28
CA GLN A 132 -15.16 23.18 -11.35
C GLN A 132 -14.35 23.22 -12.64
N SER A 133 -13.46 24.20 -12.82
CA SER A 133 -12.61 24.36 -14.00
C SER A 133 -11.48 25.37 -13.75
N GLY A 134 -10.57 25.48 -14.71
CA GLY A 134 -9.51 26.48 -14.71
C GLY A 134 -8.40 26.21 -13.70
N GLU A 135 -7.66 27.26 -13.38
CA GLU A 135 -6.44 27.19 -12.56
C GLU A 135 -6.65 26.53 -11.19
N ALA A 136 -7.72 26.92 -10.49
CA ALA A 136 -8.02 26.38 -9.16
C ALA A 136 -8.28 24.87 -9.19
N LEU A 137 -8.90 24.35 -10.25
CA LEU A 137 -9.13 22.90 -10.43
C LEU A 137 -7.80 22.17 -10.68
N VAL A 138 -6.96 22.69 -11.58
CA VAL A 138 -5.64 22.10 -11.86
C VAL A 138 -4.80 22.06 -10.59
N ARG A 139 -4.83 23.15 -9.81
CA ARG A 139 -4.13 23.24 -8.52
C ARG A 139 -4.67 22.24 -7.50
N LEU A 140 -6.00 22.08 -7.39
CA LEU A 140 -6.60 21.06 -6.53
C LEU A 140 -6.14 19.65 -6.95
N ASN A 141 -6.25 19.31 -8.23
CA ASN A 141 -5.80 18.02 -8.76
C ASN A 141 -4.31 17.78 -8.49
N ARG A 142 -3.49 18.83 -8.61
CA ARG A 142 -2.04 18.79 -8.36
C ARG A 142 -1.71 18.50 -6.90
N CYS A 143 -2.44 19.12 -5.97
CA CYS A 143 -2.31 18.85 -4.55
C CYS A 143 -2.80 17.44 -4.18
N LEU A 144 -3.92 16.99 -4.75
CA LEU A 144 -4.45 15.63 -4.51
C LEU A 144 -3.46 14.54 -4.92
N LEU A 145 -2.82 14.66 -6.09
CA LEU A 145 -1.81 13.69 -6.52
C LEU A 145 -0.54 13.74 -5.65
N ALA A 146 -0.09 14.94 -5.26
CA ALA A 146 1.05 15.08 -4.36
C ALA A 146 0.77 14.51 -2.97
N ASP A 147 -0.45 14.73 -2.44
CA ASP A 147 -0.88 14.17 -1.17
C ASP A 147 -1.06 12.66 -1.25
N ALA A 148 -1.52 12.09 -2.37
CA ALA A 148 -1.61 10.65 -2.54
C ALA A 148 -0.23 9.97 -2.67
N TYR A 149 0.74 10.65 -3.29
CA TYR A 149 2.07 10.09 -3.60
C TYR A 149 3.24 11.03 -3.23
N PRO A 150 3.39 11.44 -1.96
CA PRO A 150 4.31 12.51 -1.54
C PRO A 150 5.80 12.17 -1.66
N TYR A 151 6.14 10.88 -1.83
CA TYR A 151 7.52 10.43 -2.02
C TYR A 151 7.87 10.18 -3.48
N GLU A 152 6.86 10.07 -4.32
CA GLU A 152 6.96 9.88 -5.77
C GLU A 152 6.78 11.20 -6.51
N LEU A 153 5.99 12.13 -5.96
CA LEU A 153 5.57 13.37 -6.59
C LEU A 153 5.87 14.57 -5.67
N ALA A 154 6.41 15.66 -6.22
CA ALA A 154 6.69 16.90 -5.49
C ALA A 154 5.41 17.64 -5.12
N SER A 155 5.33 18.21 -3.92
CA SER A 155 4.25 19.13 -3.57
C SER A 155 4.50 20.53 -4.17
N LEU A 156 3.48 21.39 -4.17
CA LEU A 156 3.62 22.79 -4.61
C LEU A 156 4.34 23.67 -3.57
N SER A 157 4.46 23.23 -2.33
CA SER A 157 5.06 23.98 -1.21
C SER A 157 6.46 23.49 -0.82
N GLU A 158 6.94 22.42 -1.46
CA GLU A 158 8.22 21.80 -1.12
C GLU A 158 9.38 22.58 -1.77
N GLU A 159 10.09 23.37 -0.97
CA GLU A 159 11.47 23.73 -1.32
C GLU A 159 12.26 22.43 -1.43
N GLN A 160 12.87 22.20 -2.59
CA GLN A 160 13.65 21.01 -2.89
C GLN A 160 14.92 20.99 -2.04
N THR A 161 14.80 20.70 -0.74
CA THR A 161 15.96 20.41 0.12
C THR A 161 16.70 19.24 -0.49
N ALA A 162 18.02 19.36 -0.63
CA ALA A 162 18.91 18.42 -1.29
C ALA A 162 18.53 16.97 -0.95
N LYS A 163 17.76 16.33 -1.85
CA LYS A 163 17.34 14.95 -1.66
C LYS A 163 18.59 14.09 -1.69
N ASP A 164 18.73 13.19 -0.72
CA ASP A 164 19.75 12.15 -0.72
C ASP A 164 19.46 11.10 -1.80
N PHE A 165 19.41 11.52 -3.06
CA PHE A 165 19.10 10.66 -4.21
C PHE A 165 20.11 9.52 -4.30
N LYS A 166 21.40 9.83 -4.08
CA LYS A 166 22.47 8.84 -4.10
C LYS A 166 22.29 7.80 -2.99
N GLY A 167 21.97 8.20 -1.77
CA GLY A 167 21.70 7.27 -0.68
C GLY A 167 20.43 6.47 -0.90
N ILE A 168 19.35 7.07 -1.46
CA ILE A 168 18.13 6.34 -1.85
C ILE A 168 18.44 5.25 -2.87
N GLU A 169 19.17 5.56 -3.96
CA GLU A 169 19.50 4.55 -4.98
C GLU A 169 20.44 3.48 -4.43
N THR A 170 21.39 3.86 -3.58
CA THR A 170 22.28 2.90 -2.90
C THR A 170 21.48 1.97 -1.98
N CYS A 171 20.55 2.52 -1.19
CA CYS A 171 19.63 1.76 -0.36
C CYS A 171 18.74 0.83 -1.19
N ARG A 172 18.23 1.31 -2.34
CA ARG A 172 17.42 0.51 -3.26
C ARG A 172 18.23 -0.65 -3.84
N GLU A 173 19.48 -0.42 -4.21
CA GLU A 173 20.36 -1.49 -4.70
C GLU A 173 20.71 -2.49 -3.60
N ASN A 174 20.87 -2.05 -2.35
CA ASN A 174 21.03 -2.94 -1.22
C ASN A 174 19.80 -3.87 -1.07
N LEU A 175 18.58 -3.33 -1.18
CA LEU A 175 17.36 -4.15 -1.17
C LEU A 175 17.28 -5.13 -2.34
N ARG A 176 17.74 -4.76 -3.55
CA ARG A 176 17.84 -5.70 -4.68
C ARG A 176 18.82 -6.84 -4.40
N GLN A 177 19.95 -6.54 -3.76
CA GLN A 177 20.92 -7.55 -3.34
C GLN A 177 20.35 -8.46 -2.25
N ILE A 178 19.66 -7.90 -1.25
CA ILE A 178 18.96 -8.67 -0.21
C ILE A 178 17.92 -9.62 -0.84
N LYS A 179 17.12 -9.16 -1.81
CA LYS A 179 16.15 -10.02 -2.53
C LYS A 179 16.83 -11.19 -3.21
N ARG A 180 17.91 -10.92 -3.98
CA ARG A 180 18.67 -11.96 -4.68
C ARG A 180 19.26 -12.97 -3.70
N ALA A 181 19.91 -12.48 -2.63
CA ALA A 181 20.50 -13.34 -1.59
C ALA A 181 19.44 -14.20 -0.89
N ARG A 182 18.26 -13.65 -0.62
CA ARG A 182 17.12 -14.40 -0.07
C ARG A 182 16.65 -15.50 -1.01
N ASP A 183 16.51 -15.22 -2.31
CA ASP A 183 16.10 -16.22 -3.29
C ASP A 183 17.12 -17.37 -3.40
N ASP A 184 18.42 -17.03 -3.41
CA ASP A 184 19.50 -18.00 -3.42
C ASP A 184 19.52 -18.84 -2.13
N TYR A 185 19.30 -18.20 -0.97
CA TYR A 185 19.17 -18.89 0.31
C TYR A 185 18.00 -19.87 0.29
N ARG A 186 16.81 -19.44 -0.16
CA ARG A 186 15.62 -20.31 -0.24
C ARG A 186 15.86 -21.50 -1.15
N THR A 187 16.47 -21.28 -2.32
CA THR A 187 16.84 -22.33 -3.27
C THR A 187 17.77 -23.37 -2.63
N ALA A 188 18.71 -22.93 -1.79
CA ALA A 188 19.64 -23.81 -1.09
C ALA A 188 19.05 -24.49 0.17
N ASN A 189 17.92 -24.00 0.70
CA ASN A 189 17.36 -24.39 2.00
C ASN A 189 15.91 -24.86 1.90
N ALA A 190 15.56 -25.63 0.85
CA ALA A 190 14.23 -26.22 0.66
C ALA A 190 13.09 -25.18 0.78
N ASP A 191 13.28 -24.03 0.12
CA ASP A 191 12.36 -22.90 0.07
C ASP A 191 12.11 -22.17 1.41
N ALA A 192 12.84 -22.53 2.47
CA ALA A 192 12.75 -21.87 3.76
C ALA A 192 13.37 -20.47 3.75
N ASP A 193 12.66 -19.50 4.32
CA ASP A 193 13.17 -18.16 4.54
C ASP A 193 14.23 -18.10 5.66
N PRO A 194 15.21 -17.17 5.58
CA PRO A 194 16.15 -16.94 6.67
C PRO A 194 15.39 -16.43 7.90
N GLN A 195 15.86 -16.75 9.10
CA GLN A 195 15.24 -16.25 10.33
C GLN A 195 15.54 -14.77 10.51
N TRP A 196 16.73 -14.34 10.10
CA TRP A 196 17.19 -12.96 10.15
C TRP A 196 17.98 -12.60 8.89
N LEU A 197 18.06 -11.31 8.54
CA LEU A 197 18.81 -10.88 7.36
C LEU A 197 20.31 -11.19 7.47
N SER A 198 20.85 -11.21 8.69
CA SER A 198 22.22 -11.66 8.94
C SER A 198 22.50 -13.08 8.46
N ASP A 199 21.49 -13.96 8.40
CA ASP A 199 21.67 -15.35 7.96
C ASP A 199 22.08 -15.46 6.48
N LEU A 200 21.86 -14.38 5.72
CA LEU A 200 22.31 -14.27 4.33
C LEU A 200 23.83 -14.01 4.25
N SER A 201 24.45 -13.51 5.32
CA SER A 201 25.85 -13.12 5.32
C SER A 201 26.76 -14.16 5.98
N PRO A 202 28.01 -14.34 5.49
CA PRO A 202 28.59 -13.76 4.28
C PRO A 202 28.31 -14.56 3.00
N GLN A 203 27.63 -15.70 3.10
CA GLN A 203 27.55 -16.69 2.03
C GLN A 203 26.78 -16.21 0.80
N TYR A 204 25.66 -15.52 1.01
CA TYR A 204 24.76 -15.04 -0.05
C TYR A 204 24.80 -13.51 -0.18
N LEU A 205 25.25 -12.81 0.86
CA LEU A 205 25.22 -11.35 0.95
C LEU A 205 26.45 -10.79 1.67
N ASP A 206 27.10 -9.79 1.07
CA ASP A 206 28.15 -9.02 1.73
C ASP A 206 27.55 -8.25 2.92
N GLU A 207 28.16 -8.38 4.11
CA GLU A 207 27.70 -7.77 5.35
C GLU A 207 27.43 -6.27 5.20
N LYS A 208 28.23 -5.55 4.38
CA LYS A 208 28.06 -4.10 4.18
C LYS A 208 26.69 -3.72 3.59
N VAL A 209 26.02 -4.67 2.94
CA VAL A 209 24.69 -4.48 2.34
C VAL A 209 23.60 -4.40 3.40
N LEU A 210 23.85 -4.94 4.61
CA LEU A 210 22.93 -4.84 5.76
C LEU A 210 22.85 -3.43 6.35
N PHE A 211 23.70 -2.51 5.89
CA PHE A 211 23.68 -1.12 6.32
C PHE A 211 22.99 -0.21 5.30
N CYS A 212 22.09 0.64 5.79
CA CYS A 212 21.51 1.72 5.01
C CYS A 212 22.55 2.86 4.96
N PRO A 213 22.80 3.47 3.79
CA PRO A 213 23.77 4.57 3.67
C PRO A 213 23.38 5.83 4.45
N ALA A 214 22.11 5.96 4.83
CA ALA A 214 21.61 7.06 5.66
C ALA A 214 21.50 6.68 7.15
N ASP A 215 21.95 5.49 7.55
CA ASP A 215 21.98 5.07 8.95
C ASP A 215 23.30 5.50 9.62
N PRO A 216 23.30 6.51 10.51
CA PRO A 216 24.51 6.96 11.19
C PRO A 216 24.98 5.97 12.27
N THR A 217 24.15 4.98 12.62
CA THR A 217 24.40 4.03 13.71
C THR A 217 24.96 2.69 13.22
N ALA A 218 25.01 2.49 11.90
CA ALA A 218 25.36 1.21 11.26
C ALA A 218 24.60 0.02 11.88
N GLY A 219 23.30 0.19 12.16
CA GLY A 219 22.44 -0.86 12.72
C GLY A 219 22.52 -1.06 14.23
N THR A 220 23.26 -0.22 14.98
CA THR A 220 23.47 -0.37 16.44
C THR A 220 22.82 0.74 17.29
N PRO A 221 21.86 0.46 18.20
CA PRO A 221 21.01 -0.71 18.34
C PRO A 221 19.60 -0.45 17.80
N GLY A 222 19.18 -1.26 16.81
CA GLY A 222 17.76 -1.49 16.55
C GLY A 222 17.01 -0.28 16.02
N VAL A 223 17.45 0.26 14.89
CA VAL A 223 16.57 1.07 14.05
C VAL A 223 15.49 0.06 13.63
N LEU A 224 14.32 -0.11 14.28
CA LEU A 224 13.27 0.90 14.43
C LEU A 224 12.25 0.62 15.55
N THR A 225 12.39 -0.50 16.27
CA THR A 225 11.49 -0.88 17.37
C THR A 225 12.25 -1.73 18.40
N GLU A 226 11.93 -1.56 19.68
CA GLU A 226 12.38 -2.49 20.72
C GLU A 226 11.95 -3.92 20.32
N ASN A 227 12.90 -4.87 20.29
CA ASN A 227 12.76 -6.28 19.90
C ASN A 227 12.84 -6.63 18.40
N ALA A 228 13.15 -5.69 17.51
CA ALA A 228 13.39 -6.00 16.08
C ALA A 228 14.88 -6.01 15.68
N SER A 229 15.79 -5.99 16.65
CA SER A 229 17.24 -6.06 16.38
C SER A 229 17.65 -7.46 15.96
N ASP A 230 18.32 -7.56 14.82
CA ASP A 230 18.97 -8.78 14.38
C ASP A 230 19.99 -9.23 15.45
N PRO A 231 19.92 -10.48 15.95
CA PRO A 231 20.73 -10.93 17.08
C PRO A 231 22.17 -11.29 16.71
N LYS A 232 22.50 -11.42 15.42
CA LYS A 232 23.82 -11.90 14.97
C LYS A 232 24.69 -10.76 14.45
N LEU A 233 24.15 -9.90 13.59
CA LEU A 233 24.87 -8.79 12.98
C LEU A 233 24.04 -7.50 13.06
N PRO A 234 24.67 -6.33 13.25
CA PRO A 234 23.96 -5.06 13.14
C PRO A 234 23.31 -4.94 11.76
N CYS A 235 22.07 -4.43 11.72
CA CYS A 235 21.28 -4.34 10.50
C CYS A 235 20.44 -3.06 10.54
N SER A 236 20.48 -2.27 9.47
CA SER A 236 19.70 -1.03 9.34
C SER A 236 18.28 -1.25 8.81
N TYR A 237 17.95 -2.49 8.42
CA TYR A 237 16.67 -2.83 7.81
C TYR A 237 15.80 -3.63 8.78
N LEU A 238 14.52 -3.27 8.83
CA LEU A 238 13.52 -4.05 9.55
C LEU A 238 13.17 -5.29 8.73
N TYR A 239 13.40 -6.47 9.30
CA TYR A 239 12.98 -7.73 8.71
C TYR A 239 11.62 -8.15 9.26
N GLU A 240 10.64 -8.23 8.36
CA GLU A 240 9.24 -8.39 8.75
C GLU A 240 8.89 -9.84 9.10
N ILE A 241 9.60 -10.83 8.53
CA ILE A 241 9.41 -12.26 8.87
C ILE A 241 10.41 -12.81 9.87
N ARG A 242 10.91 -11.94 10.74
CA ARG A 242 11.65 -12.36 11.92
C ARG A 242 10.80 -13.32 12.78
N PRO A 243 11.41 -14.19 13.61
CA PRO A 243 10.69 -15.27 14.28
C PRO A 243 9.48 -14.83 15.12
N SER A 244 9.54 -13.63 15.73
CA SER A 244 8.44 -13.11 16.54
C SER A 244 7.21 -12.67 15.74
N GLU A 245 7.35 -12.41 14.43
CA GLU A 245 6.28 -11.86 13.58
C GLU A 245 5.89 -12.81 12.43
N LYS A 246 6.70 -13.85 12.17
CA LYS A 246 6.63 -14.68 10.96
C LYS A 246 5.22 -15.19 10.65
N ASP A 247 4.51 -15.69 11.66
CA ASP A 247 3.18 -16.26 11.50
C ASP A 247 2.13 -15.19 11.14
N GLY A 248 2.21 -14.02 11.79
CA GLY A 248 1.35 -12.89 11.49
C GLY A 248 1.57 -12.38 10.06
N GLN A 249 2.82 -12.27 9.63
CA GLN A 249 3.14 -11.80 8.28
C GLN A 249 2.75 -12.77 7.17
N HIS A 250 2.90 -14.09 7.40
CA HIS A 250 2.46 -15.09 6.42
C HIS A 250 0.96 -14.94 6.11
N MET A 251 0.16 -14.77 7.16
CA MET A 251 -1.27 -14.54 7.01
C MET A 251 -1.59 -13.23 6.28
N LEU A 252 -0.86 -12.16 6.58
CA LEU A 252 -1.05 -10.88 5.93
C LEU A 252 -0.77 -10.97 4.42
N TRP A 253 0.27 -11.70 3.99
CA TRP A 253 0.51 -11.92 2.56
C TRP A 253 -0.61 -12.66 1.85
N THR A 254 -1.18 -13.69 2.47
CA THR A 254 -2.31 -14.42 1.89
C THR A 254 -3.51 -13.50 1.66
N GLN A 255 -3.69 -12.47 2.49
CA GLN A 255 -4.83 -11.55 2.41
C GLN A 255 -4.58 -10.34 1.51
N GLU A 256 -3.37 -9.81 1.56
CA GLU A 256 -3.05 -8.46 1.10
C GLU A 256 -2.08 -8.47 -0.10
N GLY A 257 -1.61 -9.67 -0.47
CA GLY A 257 -0.83 -9.92 -1.67
C GLY A 257 0.62 -9.43 -1.60
N ASP A 258 1.25 -9.39 -2.77
CA ASP A 258 2.68 -9.15 -2.93
C ASP A 258 3.14 -7.81 -2.35
N MET A 259 2.26 -6.83 -2.25
CA MET A 259 2.60 -5.49 -1.77
C MET A 259 2.94 -5.42 -0.28
N VAL A 260 2.68 -6.45 0.54
CA VAL A 260 3.13 -6.43 1.94
C VAL A 260 4.66 -6.66 1.99
N PRO A 261 5.42 -5.78 2.66
CA PRO A 261 6.87 -5.84 2.60
C PRO A 261 7.48 -6.94 3.49
N ILE A 262 8.58 -7.51 3.01
CA ILE A 262 9.47 -8.42 3.75
C ILE A 262 10.61 -7.68 4.43
N VAL A 263 11.05 -6.56 3.86
CA VAL A 263 12.16 -5.75 4.37
C VAL A 263 11.78 -4.28 4.25
N ARG A 264 11.98 -3.52 5.32
CA ARG A 264 11.76 -2.07 5.33
C ARG A 264 13.03 -1.31 5.68
N CYS A 265 13.25 -0.20 5.01
CA CYS A 265 14.19 0.84 5.40
C CYS A 265 13.40 2.08 5.80
N GLU A 266 13.41 2.44 7.07
CA GLU A 266 12.68 3.64 7.53
C GLU A 266 13.47 4.94 7.30
N HIS A 267 14.79 4.88 7.12
CA HIS A 267 15.61 6.05 6.78
C HIS A 267 15.17 6.68 5.46
N HIS A 268 15.01 5.86 4.42
CA HIS A 268 14.53 6.30 3.10
C HIS A 268 13.06 6.00 2.83
N ARG A 269 12.38 5.36 3.80
CA ARG A 269 11.00 4.87 3.69
C ARG A 269 10.83 3.93 2.50
N LEU A 270 11.81 3.07 2.22
CA LEU A 270 11.80 2.10 1.13
C LEU A 270 11.35 0.74 1.64
N ASN A 271 10.57 0.04 0.83
CA ASN A 271 10.06 -1.30 1.08
C ASN A 271 10.51 -2.25 -0.01
N LEU A 272 10.80 -3.48 0.38
CA LEU A 272 10.96 -4.63 -0.50
C LEU A 272 9.80 -5.60 -0.24
N SER A 273 9.07 -5.92 -1.30
CA SER A 273 7.94 -6.85 -1.30
C SER A 273 8.39 -8.32 -1.39
N LEU A 274 7.49 -9.27 -1.09
CA LEU A 274 7.79 -10.71 -1.14
C LEU A 274 8.27 -11.17 -2.54
N GLY A 275 7.57 -10.72 -3.58
CA GLY A 275 7.87 -10.90 -5.00
C GLY A 275 9.00 -10.02 -5.51
N GLY A 276 9.49 -9.08 -4.70
CA GLY A 276 10.67 -8.27 -4.97
C GLY A 276 10.41 -6.84 -5.39
N LYS A 277 9.15 -6.38 -5.42
CA LYS A 277 8.81 -5.00 -5.77
C LYS A 277 9.44 -4.02 -4.79
N LEU A 278 9.93 -2.90 -5.32
CA LEU A 278 10.56 -1.83 -4.56
C LEU A 278 9.73 -0.56 -4.68
N TYR A 279 9.29 -0.06 -3.53
CA TYR A 279 8.44 1.13 -3.47
C TYR A 279 8.67 1.88 -2.18
N ARG A 280 8.28 3.16 -2.14
CA ARG A 280 8.37 4.00 -0.94
C ARG A 280 7.06 3.98 -0.17
N ASN A 281 7.09 4.04 1.17
CA ASN A 281 5.88 4.25 1.97
C ASN A 281 5.16 5.50 1.46
N GLY A 282 3.83 5.52 1.44
CA GLY A 282 3.01 6.72 1.18
C GLY A 282 2.17 7.08 2.40
N PRO A 283 1.24 8.04 2.32
CA PRO A 283 0.20 8.31 3.34
C PRO A 283 -0.84 7.19 3.38
N GLN A 284 -0.92 6.41 2.30
CA GLN A 284 -1.44 5.03 2.29
C GLN A 284 -0.64 4.07 3.18
N ARG A 285 0.25 4.56 4.06
CA ARG A 285 0.97 3.77 5.06
C ARG A 285 -0.02 2.88 5.76
N GLY A 286 -1.19 3.39 6.14
CA GLY A 286 -2.31 2.63 6.70
C GLY A 286 -2.95 1.55 5.81
N ILE A 287 -2.57 1.36 4.54
CA ILE A 287 -2.94 0.18 3.69
C ILE A 287 -1.82 -0.89 3.74
N TYR A 288 -0.59 -0.47 4.04
CA TYR A 288 0.58 -1.35 4.21
C TYR A 288 0.95 -1.57 5.70
N GLU A 289 0.32 -0.79 6.58
CA GLU A 289 0.31 -0.80 8.05
C GLU A 289 -1.09 -1.06 8.59
N SER A 290 -2.16 -1.02 7.76
CA SER A 290 -3.47 -1.61 8.14
C SER A 290 -3.28 -3.01 8.67
N ASN A 291 -2.18 -3.65 8.27
CA ASN A 291 -1.70 -4.95 8.64
C ASN A 291 -1.06 -5.06 10.03
N LYS A 292 -1.20 -4.06 10.90
CA LYS A 292 -1.51 -4.42 12.28
C LYS A 292 -2.97 -4.87 12.32
N ILE A 293 -3.28 -6.04 11.77
CA ILE A 293 -4.56 -6.73 12.01
C ILE A 293 -4.25 -7.92 12.90
N GLY A 294 -5.16 -8.21 13.83
CA GLY A 294 -4.98 -9.30 14.78
C GLY A 294 -4.08 -8.89 15.94
N ILE A 295 -3.16 -9.77 16.29
CA ILE A 295 -2.51 -9.73 17.61
C ILE A 295 -1.44 -8.62 17.71
N SER A 296 -0.88 -8.17 16.58
CA SER A 296 0.07 -7.06 16.54
C SER A 296 -0.60 -5.67 16.70
N ALA A 297 -1.83 -5.48 16.24
CA ALA A 297 -2.61 -4.27 16.56
C ALA A 297 -3.05 -4.24 18.02
N LEU A 298 -3.41 -5.41 18.55
CA LEU A 298 -3.72 -5.54 19.97
C LEU A 298 -2.52 -5.12 20.84
N ALA A 299 -1.29 -5.41 20.41
CA ALA A 299 -0.07 -4.95 21.08
C ALA A 299 0.04 -3.43 21.20
N ASP A 300 -0.37 -2.70 20.18
CA ASP A 300 -0.36 -1.23 20.20
C ASP A 300 -1.40 -0.67 21.15
N VAL A 301 -2.62 -1.22 21.12
CA VAL A 301 -3.68 -0.82 22.07
C VAL A 301 -3.21 -1.04 23.51
N MET A 302 -2.57 -2.18 23.79
CA MET A 302 -1.98 -2.44 25.11
C MET A 302 -0.90 -1.43 25.47
N ARG A 303 -0.04 -1.04 24.52
CA ARG A 303 1.01 -0.03 24.73
C ARG A 303 0.40 1.34 25.06
N ASP A 304 -0.64 1.74 24.34
CA ASP A 304 -1.31 3.01 24.55
C ASP A 304 -2.06 3.06 25.88
N LEU A 305 -2.74 1.97 26.25
CA LEU A 305 -3.39 1.85 27.56
C LEU A 305 -2.37 1.94 28.71
N ARG A 306 -1.21 1.27 28.58
CA ARG A 306 -0.12 1.36 29.57
C ARG A 306 0.43 2.79 29.65
N LYS A 307 0.62 3.45 28.51
CA LYS A 307 1.13 4.83 28.45
C LYS A 307 0.17 5.83 29.10
N GLN A 308 -1.14 5.63 28.94
CA GLN A 308 -2.16 6.55 29.44
C GLN A 308 -2.49 6.33 30.92
N HIS A 309 -2.49 5.07 31.38
CA HIS A 309 -3.05 4.71 32.70
C HIS A 309 -2.05 4.00 33.62
N GLY A 310 -0.84 3.69 33.15
CA GLY A 310 0.18 2.93 33.88
C GLY A 310 -0.02 1.41 33.80
N ASP A 311 1.05 0.67 34.09
CA ASP A 311 1.08 -0.80 33.88
C ASP A 311 0.07 -1.58 34.70
N ALA A 312 -0.29 -1.09 35.89
CA ALA A 312 -1.25 -1.75 36.76
C ALA A 312 -2.70 -1.69 36.22
N PHE A 313 -2.99 -0.77 35.29
CA PHE A 313 -4.34 -0.56 34.77
C PHE A 313 -4.91 -1.80 34.10
N LEU A 314 -4.10 -2.53 33.33
CA LEU A 314 -4.54 -3.73 32.61
C LEU A 314 -4.98 -4.88 33.54
N LYS A 315 -4.61 -4.82 34.83
CA LYS A 315 -5.02 -5.79 35.85
C LYS A 315 -6.34 -5.43 36.54
N THR A 316 -6.87 -4.24 36.29
CA THR A 316 -8.16 -3.79 36.85
C THR A 316 -9.33 -4.36 36.06
N GLN A 317 -10.54 -4.33 36.63
CA GLN A 317 -11.75 -4.73 35.91
C GLN A 317 -11.95 -3.90 34.64
N GLU A 318 -11.78 -2.57 34.74
CA GLU A 318 -11.94 -1.67 33.61
C GLU A 318 -10.88 -1.91 32.52
N GLY A 319 -9.62 -2.11 32.91
CA GLY A 319 -8.56 -2.41 31.97
C GLY A 319 -8.76 -3.75 31.25
N ARG A 320 -9.25 -4.77 31.95
CA ARG A 320 -9.57 -6.07 31.36
C ARG A 320 -10.72 -5.98 30.36
N GLU A 321 -11.76 -5.22 30.67
CA GLU A 321 -12.90 -5.01 29.77
C GLU A 321 -12.47 -4.26 28.49
N LYS A 322 -11.61 -3.23 28.61
CA LYS A 322 -11.05 -2.55 27.42
C LYS A 322 -10.21 -3.47 26.56
N LEU A 323 -9.42 -4.35 27.18
CA LEU A 323 -8.65 -5.37 26.45
C LEU A 323 -9.56 -6.38 25.76
N LYS A 324 -10.65 -6.80 26.41
CA LYS A 324 -11.67 -7.68 25.82
C LYS A 324 -12.26 -7.07 24.56
N GLN A 325 -12.78 -5.86 24.65
CA GLN A 325 -13.39 -5.14 23.53
C GLN A 325 -12.41 -4.96 22.37
N ALA A 326 -11.16 -4.56 22.67
CA ALA A 326 -10.14 -4.42 21.65
C ALA A 326 -9.80 -5.76 20.99
N THR A 327 -9.75 -6.85 21.77
CA THR A 327 -9.48 -8.20 21.25
C THR A 327 -10.65 -8.70 20.38
N GLU A 328 -11.89 -8.47 20.79
CA GLU A 328 -13.08 -8.78 20.01
C GLU A 328 -13.07 -8.03 18.68
N GLU A 329 -12.93 -6.71 18.71
CA GLU A 329 -12.98 -5.89 17.49
C GLU A 329 -11.82 -6.19 16.53
N ILE A 330 -10.60 -6.31 17.04
CA ILE A 330 -9.40 -6.41 16.21
C ILE A 330 -9.16 -7.87 15.79
N VAL A 331 -9.28 -8.81 16.72
CA VAL A 331 -8.92 -10.22 16.51
C VAL A 331 -10.13 -11.03 16.09
N LEU A 332 -11.22 -11.02 16.84
CA LEU A 332 -12.34 -11.95 16.60
C LEU A 332 -13.24 -11.51 15.45
N GLU A 333 -13.55 -10.22 15.33
CA GLU A 333 -14.47 -9.71 14.30
C GLU A 333 -13.79 -9.41 12.97
N LYS A 334 -12.50 -9.01 12.99
CA LYS A 334 -11.77 -8.58 11.79
C LYS A 334 -10.74 -9.60 11.34
N PHE A 335 -9.86 -10.07 12.23
CA PHE A 335 -8.71 -10.89 11.86
C PHE A 335 -9.09 -12.34 11.56
N VAL A 336 -9.78 -13.01 12.49
CA VAL A 336 -10.12 -14.44 12.39
C VAL A 336 -11.01 -14.75 11.17
N PRO A 337 -12.07 -13.99 10.86
CA PRO A 337 -12.91 -14.30 9.70
C PRO A 337 -12.16 -14.14 8.38
N LYS A 338 -11.30 -13.11 8.29
CA LYS A 338 -10.42 -12.94 7.13
C LYS A 338 -9.40 -14.08 7.04
N LEU A 339 -8.88 -14.57 8.17
CA LEU A 339 -7.95 -15.70 8.20
C LEU A 339 -8.60 -16.94 7.61
N MET A 340 -9.76 -17.32 8.15
CA MET A 340 -10.47 -18.53 7.77
C MET A 340 -10.87 -18.51 6.29
N SER A 341 -11.36 -17.37 5.79
CA SER A 341 -11.69 -17.23 4.37
C SER A 341 -10.47 -17.35 3.45
N ALA A 342 -9.30 -16.82 3.86
CA ALA A 342 -8.08 -16.90 3.07
C ALA A 342 -7.54 -18.33 3.00
N LEU A 343 -7.57 -19.05 4.13
CA LEU A 343 -7.14 -20.44 4.22
C LEU A 343 -8.04 -21.39 3.47
N GLU A 344 -9.36 -21.19 3.54
CA GLU A 344 -10.30 -21.99 2.77
C GLU A 344 -9.98 -21.89 1.27
N LYS A 345 -9.72 -20.67 0.78
CA LYS A 345 -9.31 -20.45 -0.62
C LYS A 345 -7.99 -21.14 -0.95
N GLU A 346 -7.00 -21.09 -0.06
CA GLU A 346 -5.70 -21.73 -0.26
C GLU A 346 -5.83 -23.26 -0.30
N ILE A 347 -6.55 -23.85 0.66
CA ILE A 347 -6.83 -25.29 0.70
C ILE A 347 -7.54 -25.74 -0.58
N VAL A 348 -8.58 -24.99 -1.00
CA VAL A 348 -9.30 -25.26 -2.25
C VAL A 348 -8.33 -25.16 -3.44
N SER A 349 -7.50 -24.13 -3.52
CA SER A 349 -6.54 -23.94 -4.62
C SER A 349 -5.50 -25.07 -4.69
N GLN A 350 -4.92 -25.48 -3.56
CA GLN A 350 -3.96 -26.57 -3.51
C GLN A 350 -4.59 -27.90 -3.90
N LEU A 351 -5.80 -28.18 -3.42
CA LEU A 351 -6.53 -29.38 -3.81
C LEU A 351 -6.96 -29.34 -5.29
N GLU A 352 -7.33 -28.18 -5.83
CA GLU A 352 -7.62 -27.99 -7.26
C GLU A 352 -6.38 -28.28 -8.11
N ALA A 353 -5.20 -27.82 -7.68
CA ALA A 353 -3.94 -28.07 -8.37
C ALA A 353 -3.54 -29.55 -8.36
N GLN A 354 -3.83 -30.29 -7.27
CA GLN A 354 -3.46 -31.69 -7.12
C GLN A 354 -4.46 -32.67 -7.74
N LEU A 355 -5.76 -32.40 -7.58
CA LEU A 355 -6.83 -33.31 -7.96
C LEU A 355 -7.53 -32.88 -9.26
N GLY A 356 -7.36 -31.63 -9.69
CA GLY A 356 -8.09 -31.05 -10.81
C GLY A 356 -9.46 -30.51 -10.38
N LYS A 357 -9.84 -29.37 -10.95
CA LYS A 357 -11.07 -28.64 -10.63
C LYS A 357 -12.35 -29.48 -10.75
N ASP A 358 -12.41 -30.35 -11.74
CA ASP A 358 -13.57 -31.20 -12.00
C ASP A 358 -13.79 -32.25 -10.91
N ILE A 359 -12.72 -32.74 -10.27
CA ILE A 359 -12.79 -33.73 -9.18
C ILE A 359 -13.31 -33.08 -7.89
N LEU A 360 -12.94 -31.83 -7.60
CA LEU A 360 -13.40 -31.12 -6.42
C LEU A 360 -14.89 -30.77 -6.43
N GLN A 361 -15.49 -30.68 -7.62
CA GLN A 361 -16.93 -30.49 -7.77
C GLN A 361 -17.75 -31.78 -7.59
N THR A 362 -17.09 -32.93 -7.44
CA THR A 362 -17.77 -34.21 -7.18
C THR A 362 -18.12 -34.37 -5.69
N PRO A 363 -19.07 -35.25 -5.34
CA PRO A 363 -19.36 -35.58 -3.94
C PRO A 363 -18.13 -36.08 -3.16
N MET A 364 -17.20 -36.75 -3.83
CA MET A 364 -15.94 -37.21 -3.22
C MET A 364 -15.01 -36.03 -2.91
N GLY A 365 -14.87 -35.09 -3.86
CA GLY A 365 -14.09 -33.88 -3.68
C GLY A 365 -14.64 -32.97 -2.57
N MET A 366 -15.97 -32.82 -2.49
CA MET A 366 -16.62 -32.08 -1.41
C MET A 366 -16.41 -32.73 -0.04
N ASN A 367 -16.39 -34.06 0.03
CA ASN A 367 -16.08 -34.75 1.29
C ASN A 367 -14.62 -34.54 1.72
N ILE A 368 -13.66 -34.54 0.79
CA ILE A 368 -12.26 -34.24 1.08
C ILE A 368 -12.13 -32.82 1.65
N LEU A 369 -12.79 -31.82 1.04
CA LEU A 369 -12.80 -30.45 1.56
C LEU A 369 -13.41 -30.38 2.97
N LYS A 370 -14.53 -31.08 3.18
CA LYS A 370 -15.22 -31.15 4.47
C LYS A 370 -14.40 -31.80 5.58
N GLU A 371 -13.45 -32.66 5.25
CA GLU A 371 -12.53 -33.27 6.21
C GLU A 371 -11.23 -32.47 6.40
N ALA A 372 -10.74 -31.81 5.35
CA ALA A 372 -9.47 -31.07 5.37
C ALA A 372 -9.58 -29.71 6.08
N ILE A 373 -10.66 -28.96 5.84
CA ILE A 373 -10.84 -27.61 6.39
C ILE A 373 -10.86 -27.61 7.94
N PRO A 374 -11.61 -28.50 8.63
CA PRO A 374 -11.63 -28.53 10.09
C PRO A 374 -10.26 -28.88 10.71
N GLN A 375 -9.49 -29.78 10.07
CA GLN A 375 -8.17 -30.18 10.59
C GLN A 375 -7.16 -29.04 10.57
N VAL A 376 -7.19 -28.22 9.51
CA VAL A 376 -6.36 -27.01 9.42
C VAL A 376 -6.86 -25.96 10.40
N GLY A 377 -8.19 -25.78 10.52
CA GLY A 377 -8.81 -24.89 11.50
C GLY A 377 -8.36 -25.17 12.94
N ASP A 378 -8.34 -26.44 13.36
CA ASP A 378 -7.88 -26.83 14.71
C ASP A 378 -6.42 -26.44 14.98
N GLN A 379 -5.53 -26.57 14.00
CA GLN A 379 -4.12 -26.17 14.14
C GLN A 379 -3.99 -24.64 14.32
N ILE A 380 -4.74 -23.88 13.53
CA ILE A 380 -4.76 -22.42 13.59
C ILE A 380 -5.33 -21.93 14.92
N LYS A 381 -6.38 -22.57 15.41
CA LYS A 381 -6.95 -22.28 16.72
C LYS A 381 -5.89 -22.38 17.81
N VAL A 382 -5.11 -23.47 17.83
CA VAL A 382 -4.02 -23.65 18.81
C VAL A 382 -2.97 -22.55 18.67
N GLN A 383 -2.61 -22.19 17.44
CA GLN A 383 -1.61 -21.15 17.18
C GLN A 383 -2.09 -19.76 17.62
N LEU A 384 -3.34 -19.39 17.32
CA LEU A 384 -3.95 -18.13 17.75
C LEU A 384 -4.11 -18.05 19.25
N GLN A 385 -4.47 -19.16 19.91
CA GLN A 385 -4.49 -19.23 21.37
C GLN A 385 -3.11 -18.97 21.98
N SER A 386 -2.06 -19.61 21.44
CA SER A 386 -0.68 -19.40 21.87
C SER A 386 -0.23 -17.95 21.69
N GLN A 387 -0.55 -17.33 20.55
CA GLN A 387 -0.22 -15.93 20.30
C GLN A 387 -1.00 -14.96 21.20
N LEU A 388 -2.28 -15.22 21.44
CA LEU A 388 -3.08 -14.43 22.40
C LEU A 388 -2.52 -14.56 23.82
N GLU A 389 -2.08 -15.75 24.21
CA GLU A 389 -1.44 -15.97 25.51
C GLU A 389 -0.12 -15.22 25.64
N ALA A 390 0.73 -15.28 24.60
CA ALA A 390 1.98 -14.53 24.56
C ALA A 390 1.74 -13.01 24.67
N GLN A 391 0.65 -12.52 24.08
CA GLN A 391 0.37 -11.09 24.01
C GLN A 391 -0.36 -10.55 25.25
N LEU A 392 -1.42 -11.24 25.68
CA LEU A 392 -2.30 -10.82 26.78
C LEU A 392 -1.82 -11.32 28.15
N GLY A 393 -1.01 -12.37 28.16
CA GLY A 393 -0.52 -13.04 29.36
C GLY A 393 -1.49 -14.10 29.88
N GLU A 394 -0.90 -15.18 30.41
CA GLU A 394 -1.63 -16.33 30.97
C GLU A 394 -2.60 -15.92 32.10
N GLU A 395 -2.22 -14.93 32.93
CA GLU A 395 -3.08 -14.42 34.01
C GLU A 395 -4.37 -13.79 33.47
N PHE A 396 -4.30 -13.07 32.34
CA PHE A 396 -5.47 -12.47 31.71
C PHE A 396 -6.38 -13.54 31.11
N LEU A 397 -5.84 -14.54 30.43
CA LEU A 397 -6.64 -15.60 29.81
C LEU A 397 -7.41 -16.46 30.82
N LYS A 398 -6.98 -16.48 32.10
CA LYS A 398 -7.69 -17.15 33.21
C LYS A 398 -8.87 -16.34 33.76
N THR A 399 -9.05 -15.09 33.34
CA THR A 399 -10.15 -14.22 33.77
C THR A 399 -11.45 -14.54 33.01
N GLU A 400 -12.58 -14.00 33.47
CA GLU A 400 -13.87 -14.18 32.78
C GLU A 400 -13.82 -13.62 31.35
N GLU A 401 -13.22 -12.45 31.18
CA GLU A 401 -13.01 -11.78 29.90
C GLU A 401 -12.12 -12.61 28.97
N GLY A 402 -11.02 -13.12 29.50
CA GLY A 402 -10.10 -13.98 28.76
C GLY A 402 -10.73 -15.31 28.32
N GLN A 403 -11.50 -15.95 29.19
CA GLN A 403 -12.22 -17.18 28.86
C GLN A 403 -13.34 -16.94 27.85
N ASP A 404 -13.95 -15.76 27.85
CA ASP A 404 -14.95 -15.38 26.85
C ASP A 404 -14.33 -15.23 25.46
N ILE A 405 -13.17 -14.57 25.35
CA ILE A 405 -12.39 -14.49 24.10
C ILE A 405 -12.07 -15.88 23.57
N LEU A 406 -11.60 -16.79 24.42
CA LEU A 406 -11.22 -18.15 24.02
C LEU A 406 -12.42 -18.97 23.54
N ARG A 407 -13.60 -18.76 24.13
CA ARG A 407 -14.87 -19.39 23.68
C ARG A 407 -15.28 -18.87 22.31
N GLN A 408 -15.33 -17.54 22.14
CA GLN A 408 -15.70 -16.94 20.86
C GLN A 408 -14.72 -17.32 19.73
N LEU A 409 -13.42 -17.35 20.03
CA LEU A 409 -12.39 -17.83 19.10
C LEU A 409 -12.65 -19.27 18.67
N ALA A 410 -13.01 -20.14 19.64
CA ALA A 410 -13.35 -21.52 19.33
C ALA A 410 -14.57 -21.61 18.41
N ASP A 411 -15.61 -20.82 18.66
CA ASP A 411 -16.83 -20.82 17.85
C ASP A 411 -16.58 -20.34 16.42
N LEU A 412 -15.72 -19.33 16.24
CA LEU A 412 -15.38 -18.79 14.92
C LEU A 412 -14.58 -19.75 14.03
N ILE A 413 -13.81 -20.66 14.64
CA ILE A 413 -12.93 -21.59 13.91
C ILE A 413 -13.57 -22.98 13.76
N SER A 414 -14.67 -23.26 14.47
CA SER A 414 -15.37 -24.56 14.42
C SER A 414 -16.45 -24.67 13.31
N LEU A 415 -16.51 -23.70 12.39
CA LEU A 415 -17.33 -23.71 11.17
C LEU A 415 -16.48 -24.19 9.98
#